data_AF-A0A8H7GE66-F1
#
_entry.id   AF-A0A8H7GE66-F1
#
_cell.length_a   1.000
_cell.length_b   1.000
_cell.length_c   1.000
_cell.angle_alpha   90.00
_cell.angle_beta   90.00
_cell.angle_gamma   90.00
#
_symmetry.space_group_name_H-M   'P 1'
#
loop_
_entity.id
_entity.type
_entity.pdbx_description
1 polymer ?
#
loop_
_entity_poly.entity_id
_entity_poly.type
_entity_poly.pdbx_seq_one_letter_code
_entity_poly.pdbx_strand_id
1 'polypeptide(L)'
;MSVEATLFKVPRYKLEENSSVFKDMFAIAQADTQEGYDDDKPIRLDSVERIDFQRFLTALIPDRSSELIKDVRDHWVSVLKLSTLWDCFSLRKQAIKNLDAVPIEPEDKVALARAYRVQRWVIEGYSTLVRQELPFTVAQKVKLGAETIIRLYERREETFRAAGKAMQLQLEGNFSHYGSSPTPNREFSNLDKDLLEMFQEEYKDARYNGDDLQDASEPLKFLPSSRVTRGSLTDAMTHGPSINHPFYVETVTFLVENELFKVPRFYFENESSVFHDMFQMPSPKDQEGTSDELPIVLESIKKVDFIALLTVMFPERMRAKEWASVLKLSTLWEFETLRRQAIKEVSDSDPAVKVVLGRDYHVKTLLEAGYRALISRDAGLSNEEKDQLGDKTSIKIYEAR
;
A
#
# COMPACT_ATOMS: atom_id res chain seq x y z
N MET A 1 14.99 -13.45 -0.94
CA MET A 1 14.63 -13.28 0.49
C MET A 1 14.05 -14.59 1.01
N SER A 2 14.26 -14.90 2.29
CA SER A 2 13.76 -16.12 2.95
C SER A 2 12.94 -15.76 4.19
N VAL A 3 11.74 -16.31 4.31
CA VAL A 3 10.81 -16.14 5.44
C VAL A 3 10.26 -17.51 5.83
N GLU A 4 10.42 -17.93 7.09
CA GLU A 4 9.97 -19.25 7.58
C GLU A 4 10.35 -20.43 6.65
N ALA A 5 11.61 -20.47 6.20
CA ALA A 5 12.12 -21.45 5.23
C ALA A 5 11.37 -21.48 3.88
N THR A 6 10.68 -20.39 3.52
CA THR A 6 10.11 -20.15 2.20
C THR A 6 10.91 -19.08 1.45
N LEU A 7 11.30 -19.36 0.21
CA LEU A 7 12.01 -18.42 -0.65
C LEU A 7 11.05 -17.53 -1.45
N PHE A 8 11.43 -16.26 -1.55
CA PHE A 8 10.76 -15.21 -2.31
C PHE A 8 11.78 -14.46 -3.17
N LYS A 9 11.50 -14.29 -4.46
CA LYS A 9 12.27 -13.47 -5.40
C LYS A 9 11.54 -12.15 -5.63
N VAL A 10 12.03 -11.12 -4.94
CA VAL A 10 11.43 -9.78 -4.92
C VAL A 10 12.32 -8.83 -5.72
N PRO A 11 11.78 -8.04 -6.67
CA PRO A 11 12.57 -7.05 -7.39
C PRO A 11 13.16 -6.02 -6.43
N ARG A 12 14.50 -5.92 -6.39
CA ARG A 12 15.23 -5.02 -5.48
C ARG A 12 14.78 -3.57 -5.58
N TYR A 13 14.59 -3.05 -6.80
CA TYR A 13 14.18 -1.66 -7.03
C TYR A 13 12.83 -1.33 -6.37
N LYS A 14 11.86 -2.26 -6.34
CA LYS A 14 10.56 -2.02 -5.69
C LYS A 14 10.73 -1.80 -4.18
N LEU A 15 11.67 -2.50 -3.54
CA LEU A 15 11.99 -2.29 -2.13
C LEU A 15 12.76 -0.97 -1.93
N GLU A 16 13.76 -0.66 -2.76
CA GLU A 16 14.54 0.57 -2.66
C GLU A 16 13.71 1.84 -2.90
N GLU A 17 12.76 1.81 -3.85
CA GLU A 17 11.85 2.92 -4.15
C GLU A 17 10.84 3.16 -3.03
N ASN A 18 10.41 2.09 -2.35
CA ASN A 18 9.33 2.17 -1.36
C ASN A 18 9.81 2.13 0.08
N SER A 19 11.09 1.85 0.38
CA SER A 19 11.62 1.70 1.75
C SER A 19 12.99 2.34 1.88
N SER A 20 13.10 3.30 2.80
CA SER A 20 14.40 3.88 3.20
C SER A 20 15.29 2.83 3.86
N VAL A 21 14.72 1.97 4.70
CA VAL A 21 15.46 0.88 5.37
C VAL A 21 16.12 -0.05 4.36
N PHE A 22 15.37 -0.52 3.35
CA PHE A 22 15.93 -1.38 2.33
C PHE A 22 16.92 -0.62 1.45
N LYS A 23 16.64 0.63 1.08
CA LYS A 23 17.58 1.46 0.32
C LYS A 23 18.94 1.59 1.02
N ASP A 24 18.94 1.87 2.33
CA ASP A 24 20.15 2.01 3.13
C ASP A 24 20.87 0.66 3.31
N MET A 25 20.11 -0.40 3.64
CA MET A 25 20.63 -1.76 3.77
C MET A 25 21.35 -2.20 2.48
N PHE A 26 20.73 -1.92 1.34
CA PHE A 26 21.23 -2.29 0.02
C PHE A 26 22.42 -1.46 -0.45
N ALA A 27 22.57 -0.23 0.05
CA ALA A 27 23.76 0.60 -0.18
C ALA A 27 24.97 0.07 0.62
N ILE A 28 24.76 -0.43 1.84
CA ILE A 28 25.82 -0.98 2.70
C ILE A 28 26.28 -2.37 2.21
N ALA A 29 25.34 -3.23 1.81
CA ALA A 29 25.62 -4.62 1.43
C ALA A 29 26.51 -4.78 0.18
N GLN A 30 26.66 -3.73 -0.65
CA GLN A 30 27.58 -3.76 -1.79
C GLN A 30 29.07 -3.84 -1.38
N ALA A 31 29.39 -3.65 -0.10
CA ALA A 31 30.77 -3.55 0.36
C ALA A 31 31.46 -4.88 0.69
N ASP A 32 30.78 -5.98 1.07
CA ASP A 32 31.48 -7.25 1.41
C ASP A 32 30.60 -8.52 1.58
N THR A 33 29.28 -8.47 1.33
CA THR A 33 28.40 -9.64 1.57
C THR A 33 27.53 -9.95 0.35
N GLN A 34 27.72 -11.14 -0.25
CA GLN A 34 26.84 -11.71 -1.30
C GLN A 34 25.42 -12.07 -0.79
N GLU A 35 24.97 -11.50 0.33
CA GLU A 35 23.67 -11.79 0.94
C GLU A 35 22.54 -11.17 0.12
N GLY A 36 21.55 -11.99 -0.24
CA GLY A 36 20.40 -11.64 -1.07
C GLY A 36 20.62 -11.76 -2.58
N TYR A 37 21.80 -12.21 -3.04
CA TYR A 37 22.13 -12.29 -4.46
C TYR A 37 21.58 -13.56 -5.14
N ASP A 38 21.56 -14.68 -4.41
CA ASP A 38 21.11 -15.99 -4.90
C ASP A 38 20.23 -16.72 -3.86
N ASP A 39 19.75 -17.90 -4.25
CA ASP A 39 18.85 -18.73 -3.45
C ASP A 39 19.59 -19.45 -2.29
N ASP A 40 20.92 -19.58 -2.36
CA ASP A 40 21.76 -20.20 -1.33
C ASP A 40 22.11 -19.23 -0.19
N LYS A 41 22.17 -17.94 -0.51
CA LYS A 41 22.45 -16.85 0.44
C LYS A 41 21.32 -15.82 0.46
N PRO A 42 20.06 -16.19 0.78
CA PRO A 42 18.96 -15.24 0.79
C PRO A 42 19.07 -14.30 2.01
N ILE A 43 18.60 -13.05 1.86
CA ILE A 43 18.30 -12.19 3.02
C ILE A 43 17.23 -12.87 3.88
N ARG A 44 17.56 -13.19 5.13
CA ARG A 44 16.67 -13.88 6.06
C ARG A 44 15.86 -12.90 6.90
N LEU A 45 14.54 -13.08 6.94
CA LEU A 45 13.63 -12.26 7.73
C LEU A 45 13.07 -13.09 8.89
N ASP A 46 13.90 -13.35 9.90
CA ASP A 46 13.60 -14.30 10.99
C ASP A 46 12.45 -13.87 11.91
N SER A 47 12.11 -12.56 11.94
CA SER A 47 11.05 -12.00 12.76
C SER A 47 9.72 -11.76 12.02
N VAL A 48 9.61 -12.25 10.78
CA VAL A 48 8.45 -12.02 9.91
C VAL A 48 7.76 -13.35 9.64
N GLU A 49 6.43 -13.35 9.74
CA GLU A 49 5.61 -14.51 9.38
C GLU A 49 5.45 -14.57 7.86
N ARG A 50 5.46 -15.77 7.27
CA ARG A 50 5.35 -15.97 5.81
C ARG A 50 4.08 -15.33 5.24
N ILE A 51 2.96 -15.46 5.94
CA ILE A 51 1.67 -14.92 5.49
C ILE A 51 1.66 -13.39 5.51
N ASP A 52 2.28 -12.77 6.52
CA ASP A 52 2.43 -11.32 6.60
C ASP A 52 3.27 -10.80 5.43
N PHE A 53 4.40 -11.47 5.15
CA PHE A 53 5.27 -11.10 4.05
C PHE A 53 4.58 -11.25 2.70
N GLN A 54 3.85 -12.34 2.49
CA GLN A 54 3.09 -12.56 1.26
C GLN A 54 2.04 -11.45 1.05
N ARG A 55 1.29 -11.07 2.09
CA ARG A 55 0.32 -9.97 2.02
C ARG A 55 0.98 -8.63 1.72
N PHE A 56 2.13 -8.35 2.34
CA PHE A 56 2.93 -7.17 2.04
C PHE A 56 3.39 -7.14 0.58
N LEU A 57 3.89 -8.25 0.04
CA LEU A 57 4.27 -8.35 -1.38
C LEU A 57 3.07 -8.18 -2.31
N THR A 58 1.89 -8.68 -1.93
CA THR A 58 0.66 -8.43 -2.69
C THR A 58 0.30 -6.95 -2.80
N ALA A 59 0.53 -6.17 -1.74
CA ALA A 59 0.32 -4.73 -1.78
C ALA A 59 1.45 -3.99 -2.53
N LEU A 60 2.70 -4.44 -2.38
CA LEU A 60 3.88 -3.83 -3.01
C LEU A 60 3.94 -4.10 -4.53
N ILE A 61 3.41 -5.24 -4.97
CA ILE A 61 3.45 -5.71 -6.37
C ILE A 61 2.04 -6.22 -6.77
N PRO A 62 1.08 -5.30 -6.97
CA PRO A 62 -0.33 -5.64 -7.16
C PRO A 62 -0.59 -6.49 -8.41
N ASP A 63 0.16 -6.25 -9.48
CA ASP A 63 -0.02 -6.89 -10.79
C ASP A 63 0.19 -8.41 -10.77
N ARG A 64 0.83 -8.95 -9.71
CA ARG A 64 1.13 -10.38 -9.62
C ARG A 64 0.16 -11.17 -8.73
N SER A 65 -0.78 -10.51 -8.03
CA SER A 65 -1.49 -11.18 -6.93
C SER A 65 -2.78 -10.54 -6.43
N SER A 66 -3.37 -9.58 -7.15
CA SER A 66 -4.60 -8.89 -6.73
C SER A 66 -5.76 -9.84 -6.41
N GLU A 67 -5.81 -11.04 -7.00
CA GLU A 67 -6.81 -12.10 -6.74
C GLU A 67 -6.62 -12.85 -5.41
N LEU A 68 -5.50 -12.65 -4.70
CA LEU A 68 -5.17 -13.41 -3.48
C LEU A 68 -5.71 -12.77 -2.19
N ILE A 69 -6.32 -11.58 -2.26
CA ILE A 69 -6.84 -10.87 -1.09
C ILE A 69 -8.18 -11.48 -0.68
N LYS A 70 -8.14 -12.45 0.24
CA LYS A 70 -9.34 -13.09 0.82
C LYS A 70 -9.83 -12.39 2.08
N ASP A 71 -8.90 -12.08 2.98
CA ASP A 71 -9.19 -11.39 4.24
C ASP A 71 -8.66 -9.96 4.17
N VAL A 72 -9.56 -9.01 3.89
CA VAL A 72 -9.20 -7.61 3.65
C VAL A 72 -8.61 -6.98 4.92
N ARG A 73 -9.19 -7.25 6.09
CA ARG A 73 -8.72 -6.68 7.36
C ARG A 73 -7.31 -7.19 7.65
N ASP A 74 -7.14 -8.51 7.70
CA ASP A 74 -5.88 -9.10 8.09
C ASP A 74 -4.79 -8.82 7.04
N HIS A 75 -5.15 -8.76 5.76
CA HIS A 75 -4.26 -8.31 4.68
C HIS A 75 -3.69 -6.92 4.98
N TRP A 76 -4.54 -5.91 5.20
CA TRP A 76 -4.05 -4.56 5.44
C TRP A 76 -3.40 -4.38 6.82
N VAL A 77 -3.73 -5.20 7.82
CA VAL A 77 -2.98 -5.25 9.09
C VAL A 77 -1.55 -5.76 8.86
N SER A 78 -1.36 -6.83 8.09
CA SER A 78 -0.02 -7.32 7.72
C SER A 78 0.78 -6.27 6.94
N VAL A 79 0.12 -5.59 5.98
CA VAL A 79 0.74 -4.50 5.21
C VAL A 79 1.12 -3.35 6.14
N LEU A 80 0.23 -2.93 7.04
CA LEU A 80 0.52 -1.88 8.03
C LEU A 80 1.71 -2.27 8.91
N LYS A 81 1.76 -3.51 9.43
CA LYS A 81 2.86 -4.03 10.24
C LYS A 81 4.21 -3.90 9.54
N LEU A 82 4.33 -4.45 8.34
CA LEU A 82 5.61 -4.52 7.63
C LEU A 82 6.00 -3.18 6.99
N SER A 83 5.03 -2.40 6.49
CA SER A 83 5.30 -1.04 6.01
C SER A 83 5.74 -0.09 7.12
N THR A 84 5.33 -0.34 8.36
CA THR A 84 5.81 0.39 9.54
C THR A 84 7.22 -0.06 9.93
N LEU A 85 7.48 -1.36 9.89
CA LEU A 85 8.79 -1.93 10.23
C LEU A 85 9.89 -1.48 9.25
N TRP A 86 9.56 -1.39 7.97
CA TRP A 86 10.51 -1.09 6.90
C TRP A 86 10.41 0.34 6.38
N ASP A 87 9.72 1.23 7.10
CA ASP A 87 9.51 2.63 6.72
C ASP A 87 9.02 2.80 5.26
N CYS A 88 8.06 1.95 4.86
CA CYS A 88 7.35 2.09 3.60
C CYS A 88 6.20 3.09 3.69
N PHE A 89 6.51 4.38 3.62
CA PHE A 89 5.55 5.45 3.87
C PHE A 89 4.29 5.36 2.99
N SER A 90 4.46 5.18 1.68
CA SER A 90 3.33 5.10 0.74
C SER A 90 2.41 3.90 1.02
N LEU A 91 2.99 2.71 1.25
CA LEU A 91 2.23 1.51 1.59
C LEU A 91 1.57 1.63 2.97
N ARG A 92 2.24 2.24 3.93
CA ARG A 92 1.68 2.50 5.27
C ARG A 92 0.46 3.41 5.18
N LYS A 93 0.55 4.50 4.42
CA LYS A 93 -0.59 5.42 4.15
C LYS A 93 -1.74 4.68 3.47
N GLN A 94 -1.44 3.83 2.49
CA GLN A 94 -2.44 3.00 1.82
C GLN A 94 -3.12 2.02 2.78
N ALA A 95 -2.35 1.37 3.66
CA ALA A 95 -2.89 0.43 4.65
C ALA A 95 -3.81 1.12 5.65
N ILE A 96 -3.41 2.29 6.18
CA ILE A 96 -4.26 3.10 7.08
C ILE A 96 -5.57 3.47 6.37
N LYS A 97 -5.49 3.99 5.15
CA LYS A 97 -6.66 4.37 4.36
C LYS A 97 -7.63 3.20 4.13
N ASN A 98 -7.12 2.01 3.83
CA ASN A 98 -7.98 0.84 3.61
C ASN A 98 -8.55 0.31 4.94
N LEU A 99 -7.80 0.36 6.04
CA LEU A 99 -8.29 -0.03 7.36
C LEU A 99 -9.31 0.96 7.93
N ASP A 100 -9.25 2.24 7.57
CA ASP A 100 -10.31 3.21 7.90
C ASP A 100 -11.68 2.82 7.32
N ALA A 101 -11.69 2.14 6.18
CA ALA A 101 -12.90 1.68 5.51
C ALA A 101 -13.45 0.37 6.11
N VAL A 102 -12.70 -0.28 7.00
CA VAL A 102 -13.11 -1.53 7.65
C VAL A 102 -13.67 -1.23 9.04
N PRO A 103 -14.84 -1.77 9.42
CA PRO A 103 -15.31 -1.68 10.80
C PRO A 103 -14.38 -2.49 11.72
N ILE A 104 -13.75 -1.81 12.66
CA ILE A 104 -12.84 -2.41 13.64
C ILE A 104 -13.38 -2.06 15.03
N GLU A 105 -13.52 -3.07 15.88
CA GLU A 105 -13.93 -2.88 17.28
C GLU A 105 -13.00 -1.89 17.99
N PRO A 106 -13.52 -1.04 18.88
CA PRO A 106 -12.75 0.08 19.41
C PRO A 106 -11.50 -0.36 20.18
N GLU A 107 -11.55 -1.46 20.93
CA GLU A 107 -10.37 -2.03 21.60
C GLU A 107 -9.32 -2.56 20.64
N ASP A 108 -9.74 -3.11 19.49
CA ASP A 108 -8.85 -3.58 18.44
C ASP A 108 -8.21 -2.41 17.72
N LYS A 109 -9.00 -1.36 17.47
CA LYS A 109 -8.54 -0.13 16.84
C LYS A 109 -7.47 0.54 17.68
N VAL A 110 -7.68 0.65 19.00
CA VAL A 110 -6.66 1.14 19.95
C VAL A 110 -5.42 0.25 19.95
N ALA A 111 -5.59 -1.07 19.98
CA ALA A 111 -4.44 -2.00 19.99
C ALA A 111 -3.57 -1.86 18.73
N LEU A 112 -4.19 -1.80 17.55
CA LEU A 112 -3.50 -1.56 16.28
C LEU A 112 -2.83 -0.18 16.26
N ALA A 113 -3.52 0.83 16.76
CA ALA A 113 -3.05 2.20 16.80
C ALA A 113 -1.82 2.37 17.71
N ARG A 114 -1.78 1.69 18.86
CA ARG A 114 -0.62 1.63 19.74
C ARG A 114 0.53 0.86 19.11
N ALA A 115 0.26 -0.33 18.58
CA ALA A 115 1.27 -1.20 17.97
C ALA A 115 1.96 -0.54 16.77
N TYR A 116 1.19 0.17 15.95
CA TYR A 116 1.66 0.77 14.70
C TYR A 116 1.63 2.29 14.71
N ARG A 117 1.52 2.93 15.88
CA ARG A 117 1.67 4.37 16.07
C ARG A 117 0.79 5.24 15.16
N VAL A 118 -0.52 4.98 15.19
CA VAL A 118 -1.54 5.75 14.45
C VAL A 118 -2.36 6.55 15.46
N GLN A 119 -1.91 7.75 15.83
CA GLN A 119 -2.48 8.54 16.94
C GLN A 119 -3.99 8.74 16.82
N ARG A 120 -4.45 9.12 15.62
CA ARG A 120 -5.88 9.37 15.34
C ARG A 120 -6.76 8.18 15.74
N TRP A 121 -6.33 6.96 15.46
CA TRP A 121 -7.09 5.75 15.78
C TRP A 121 -7.20 5.47 17.28
N VAL A 122 -6.21 5.88 18.08
CA VAL A 122 -6.32 5.77 19.53
C VAL A 122 -7.42 6.69 20.04
N ILE A 123 -7.45 7.95 19.58
CA ILE A 123 -8.47 8.93 19.96
C ILE A 123 -9.85 8.48 19.51
N GLU A 124 -10.00 8.04 18.27
CA GLU A 124 -11.27 7.50 17.76
C GLU A 124 -11.76 6.30 18.60
N GLY A 125 -10.86 5.36 18.93
CA GLY A 125 -11.20 4.21 19.76
C GLY A 125 -11.61 4.59 21.18
N TYR A 126 -10.85 5.47 21.84
CA TYR A 126 -11.20 5.98 23.17
C TYR A 126 -12.48 6.81 23.17
N SER A 127 -12.70 7.66 22.17
CA SER A 127 -13.93 8.45 22.02
C SER A 127 -15.14 7.53 21.91
N THR A 128 -15.06 6.47 21.09
CA THR A 128 -16.11 5.43 21.01
C THR A 128 -16.33 4.72 22.35
N LEU A 129 -15.26 4.33 23.05
CA LEU A 129 -15.35 3.65 24.36
C LEU A 129 -15.94 4.54 25.45
N VAL A 130 -15.59 5.83 25.49
CA VAL A 130 -16.18 6.78 26.44
C VAL A 130 -17.67 6.96 26.14
N ARG A 131 -18.05 7.02 24.86
CA ARG A 131 -19.47 7.18 24.45
C ARG A 131 -20.31 5.93 24.69
N GLN A 132 -19.70 4.75 24.77
CA GLN A 132 -20.39 3.50 25.09
C GLN A 132 -21.26 3.64 26.34
N GLU A 133 -22.52 3.21 26.27
CA GLU A 133 -23.46 3.27 27.40
C GLU A 133 -23.23 2.12 28.38
N LEU A 134 -23.02 0.91 27.84
CA LEU A 134 -22.80 -0.29 28.64
C LEU A 134 -21.41 -0.29 29.30
N PRO A 135 -21.24 -0.98 30.43
CA PRO A 135 -19.93 -1.20 31.05
C PRO A 135 -18.95 -1.88 30.07
N PHE A 136 -17.65 -1.65 30.24
CA PHE A 136 -16.65 -2.33 29.42
C PHE A 136 -16.68 -3.84 29.64
N THR A 137 -16.59 -4.58 28.53
CA THR A 137 -16.52 -6.04 28.55
C THR A 137 -15.22 -6.52 29.17
N VAL A 138 -15.15 -7.79 29.57
CA VAL A 138 -13.90 -8.38 30.08
C VAL A 138 -12.81 -8.35 29.00
N ALA A 139 -13.17 -8.60 27.73
CA ALA A 139 -12.24 -8.56 26.61
C ALA A 139 -11.64 -7.15 26.42
N GLN A 140 -12.47 -6.11 26.45
CA GLN A 140 -12.03 -4.72 26.41
C GLN A 140 -11.06 -4.40 27.56
N LYS A 141 -11.41 -4.81 28.78
CA LYS A 141 -10.59 -4.57 29.97
C LYS A 141 -9.21 -5.22 29.88
N VAL A 142 -9.17 -6.47 29.45
CA VAL A 142 -7.91 -7.21 29.27
C VAL A 142 -7.05 -6.57 28.18
N LYS A 143 -7.64 -6.21 27.04
CA LYS A 143 -6.90 -5.69 25.88
C LYS A 143 -6.35 -4.29 26.09
N LEU A 144 -7.11 -3.43 26.77
CA LEU A 144 -6.73 -2.04 27.00
C LEU A 144 -5.81 -1.86 28.22
N GLY A 145 -5.88 -2.79 29.18
CA GLY A 145 -5.13 -2.72 30.43
C GLY A 145 -5.81 -1.88 31.50
N ALA A 146 -5.49 -2.16 32.77
CA ALA A 146 -6.18 -1.58 33.93
C ALA A 146 -6.08 -0.05 33.98
N GLU A 147 -4.91 0.51 33.72
CA GLU A 147 -4.69 1.96 33.77
C GLU A 147 -5.56 2.72 32.76
N THR A 148 -5.55 2.28 31.49
CA THR A 148 -6.40 2.84 30.43
C THR A 148 -7.87 2.79 30.82
N ILE A 149 -8.32 1.65 31.33
CA ILE A 149 -9.72 1.45 31.71
C ILE A 149 -10.15 2.37 32.84
N ILE A 150 -9.31 2.55 33.87
CA ILE A 150 -9.60 3.45 34.99
C ILE A 150 -9.77 4.87 34.47
N ARG A 151 -8.82 5.37 33.68
CA ARG A 151 -8.88 6.72 33.09
C ARG A 151 -10.12 6.91 32.20
N LEU A 152 -10.46 5.90 31.39
CA LEU A 152 -11.67 5.95 30.56
C LEU A 152 -12.96 5.95 31.41
N TYR A 153 -13.00 5.21 32.53
CA TYR A 153 -14.13 5.25 33.46
C TYR A 153 -14.24 6.61 34.17
N GLU A 154 -13.12 7.19 34.60
CA GLU A 154 -13.08 8.54 35.19
C GLU A 154 -13.64 9.56 34.19
N ARG A 155 -13.20 9.50 32.93
CA ARG A 155 -13.75 10.37 31.89
C ARG A 155 -15.24 10.14 31.67
N ARG A 156 -15.70 8.88 31.65
CA ARG A 156 -17.14 8.55 31.54
C ARG A 156 -17.94 9.17 32.69
N GLU A 157 -17.47 9.04 33.92
CA GLU A 157 -18.10 9.62 35.11
C GLU A 157 -18.18 11.15 35.04
N GLU A 158 -17.12 11.81 34.58
CA GLU A 158 -17.12 13.27 34.37
C GLU A 158 -18.21 13.72 33.39
N THR A 159 -18.43 12.98 32.30
CA THR A 159 -19.52 13.30 31.35
C THR A 159 -20.90 13.22 31.98
N PHE A 160 -21.10 12.33 32.97
CA PHE A 160 -22.36 12.24 33.73
C PHE A 160 -22.48 13.38 34.76
N ARG A 161 -21.39 13.71 35.48
CA ARG A 161 -21.39 14.79 36.47
C ARG A 161 -21.63 16.16 35.84
N ALA A 162 -21.01 16.44 34.69
CA ALA A 162 -21.22 17.67 33.95
C ALA A 162 -22.69 17.82 33.53
N ALA A 163 -23.29 16.75 33.00
CA ALA A 163 -24.70 16.71 32.65
C ALA A 163 -25.62 16.97 33.86
N GLY A 164 -25.32 16.36 35.02
CA GLY A 164 -26.06 16.59 36.26
C GLY A 164 -25.98 18.03 36.75
N LYS A 165 -24.80 18.66 36.71
CA LYS A 165 -24.62 20.08 37.06
C LYS A 165 -25.38 21.01 36.13
N ALA A 166 -25.31 20.76 34.82
CA ALA A 166 -26.03 21.54 33.82
C ALA A 166 -27.56 21.48 34.04
N MET A 167 -28.07 20.27 34.33
CA MET A 167 -29.48 20.07 34.66
C MET A 167 -29.88 20.78 35.95
N GLN A 168 -29.04 20.74 36.99
CA GLN A 168 -29.29 21.45 38.24
C GLN A 168 -29.42 22.97 38.02
N LEU A 169 -28.49 23.58 37.29
CA LEU A 169 -28.53 25.00 36.94
C LEU A 169 -29.80 25.37 36.15
N GLN A 170 -30.25 24.49 35.24
CA GLN A 170 -31.48 24.70 34.48
C GLN A 170 -32.73 24.68 35.36
N LEU A 171 -32.77 23.80 36.36
CA LEU A 171 -33.88 23.70 37.32
C LEU A 171 -33.93 24.88 38.30
N GLU A 172 -32.78 25.39 38.72
CA GLU A 172 -32.69 26.57 39.59
C GLU A 172 -33.15 27.87 38.87
N GLY A 173 -33.13 27.88 37.53
CA GLY A 173 -33.54 29.04 36.71
C GLY A 173 -35.00 29.08 36.25
N ASN A 174 -35.75 27.96 36.25
CA ASN A 174 -37.10 27.86 35.67
C ASN A 174 -38.06 27.03 36.54
N PHE A 175 -38.84 27.70 37.41
CA PHE A 175 -39.78 27.05 38.34
C PHE A 175 -41.14 26.63 37.74
N SER A 176 -41.43 26.84 36.43
CA SER A 176 -42.82 26.84 35.92
C SER A 176 -43.21 25.78 34.87
N HIS A 177 -42.45 24.70 34.68
CA HIS A 177 -42.86 23.64 33.72
C HIS A 177 -42.65 22.22 34.25
N TYR A 178 -43.57 21.77 35.11
CA TYR A 178 -43.67 20.36 35.51
C TYR A 178 -44.47 19.60 34.44
N GLY A 179 -43.78 18.96 33.49
CA GLY A 179 -44.42 18.13 32.46
C GLY A 179 -43.55 17.02 31.87
N SER A 180 -42.23 17.22 31.80
CA SER A 180 -41.27 16.13 31.50
C SER A 180 -40.08 16.24 32.43
N SER A 181 -39.65 15.12 33.02
CA SER A 181 -38.36 15.06 33.70
C SER A 181 -37.27 15.10 32.63
N PRO A 182 -36.41 16.13 32.56
CA PRO A 182 -35.28 16.13 31.65
C PRO A 182 -34.35 14.99 32.08
N THR A 183 -34.00 14.07 31.18
CA THR A 183 -32.91 13.15 31.44
C THR A 183 -31.59 13.87 31.16
N PRO A 184 -30.61 13.85 32.08
CA PRO A 184 -29.32 14.48 31.84
C PRO A 184 -28.61 13.77 30.68
N ASN A 185 -28.47 14.46 29.55
CA ASN A 185 -27.68 13.96 28.41
C ASN A 185 -26.20 14.15 28.70
N ARG A 186 -25.42 13.07 28.55
CA ARG A 186 -23.96 13.10 28.75
C ARG A 186 -23.32 14.19 27.89
N GLU A 187 -22.40 14.94 28.48
CA GLU A 187 -21.66 16.01 27.79
C GLU A 187 -20.32 15.50 27.27
N PHE A 188 -20.04 15.70 25.98
CA PHE A 188 -18.82 15.26 25.30
C PHE A 188 -18.06 16.41 24.62
N SER A 189 -18.31 17.65 25.06
CA SER A 189 -17.58 18.82 24.56
C SER A 189 -16.08 18.64 24.83
N ASN A 190 -15.24 18.97 23.82
CA ASN A 190 -13.78 18.82 23.87
C ASN A 190 -13.23 17.41 24.13
N LEU A 191 -14.06 16.35 24.07
CA LEU A 191 -13.64 14.99 24.43
C LEU A 191 -12.34 14.55 23.76
N ASP A 192 -12.20 14.74 22.45
CA ASP A 192 -11.02 14.29 21.71
C ASP A 192 -9.76 15.06 22.14
N LYS A 193 -9.89 16.34 22.49
CA LYS A 193 -8.80 17.17 23.04
C LYS A 193 -8.41 16.68 24.44
N ASP A 194 -9.39 16.41 25.29
CA ASP A 194 -9.14 15.89 26.64
C ASP A 194 -8.46 14.51 26.59
N LEU A 195 -8.88 13.65 25.67
CA LEU A 195 -8.26 12.34 25.44
C LEU A 195 -6.83 12.47 24.90
N LEU A 196 -6.56 13.46 24.05
CA LEU A 196 -5.20 13.77 23.60
C LEU A 196 -4.32 14.17 24.79
N GLU A 197 -4.79 15.07 25.65
CA GLU A 197 -4.07 15.53 26.85
C GLU A 197 -3.88 14.39 27.89
N MET A 198 -4.93 13.62 28.15
CA MET A 198 -4.93 12.52 29.12
C MET A 198 -3.97 11.39 28.75
N PHE A 199 -3.74 11.17 27.45
CA PHE A 199 -2.95 10.05 26.94
C PHE A 199 -1.70 10.50 26.16
N GLN A 200 -1.19 11.72 26.37
CA GLN A 200 -0.03 12.27 25.66
C GLN A 200 1.17 11.32 25.57
N GLU A 201 1.46 10.59 26.65
CA GLU A 201 2.56 9.62 26.72
C GLU A 201 2.42 8.45 25.73
N GLU A 202 1.19 8.09 25.34
CA GLU A 202 0.94 7.06 24.32
C GLU A 202 1.23 7.56 22.89
N TYR A 203 1.38 8.88 22.72
CA TYR A 203 1.52 9.52 21.40
C TYR A 203 2.86 10.21 21.18
N LYS A 204 3.71 10.33 22.21
CA LYS A 204 5.00 11.02 22.10
C LYS A 204 5.90 10.51 20.98
N ASP A 205 5.75 9.23 20.62
CA ASP A 205 6.52 8.58 19.58
C ASP A 205 5.70 8.33 18.29
N ALA A 206 4.47 8.86 18.19
CA ALA A 206 3.58 8.65 17.06
C ALA A 206 4.11 9.36 15.81
N ARG A 207 4.27 8.61 14.71
CA ARG A 207 4.90 9.10 13.47
C ARG A 207 3.91 9.64 12.44
N TYR A 208 2.61 9.49 12.64
CA TYR A 208 1.63 9.74 11.58
C TYR A 208 0.33 10.32 12.14
N ASN A 209 0.09 11.60 11.84
CA ASN A 209 -1.06 12.39 12.30
C ASN A 209 -2.01 12.73 11.15
N GLY A 210 -2.40 11.71 10.37
CA GLY A 210 -3.49 11.83 9.41
C GLY A 210 -3.10 12.50 8.10
N ASP A 211 -2.44 13.66 8.12
CA ASP A 211 -2.22 14.48 6.91
C ASP A 211 -0.84 15.15 6.79
N ASP A 212 -0.04 15.23 7.87
CA ASP A 212 1.24 15.94 7.82
C ASP A 212 2.45 15.00 7.62
N LEU A 213 3.16 15.24 6.52
CA LEU A 213 4.54 14.79 6.31
C LEU A 213 5.45 15.56 7.27
N GLN A 214 5.66 15.03 8.47
CA GLN A 214 6.86 15.36 9.23
C GLN A 214 7.78 14.15 9.22
N ASP A 215 8.91 14.32 8.52
CA ASP A 215 10.09 13.49 8.65
C ASP A 215 10.42 13.36 10.14
N ALA A 216 10.45 12.12 10.63
CA ALA A 216 10.87 11.82 11.99
C ALA A 216 12.24 11.14 11.95
N SER A 217 13.19 11.75 12.67
CA SER A 217 14.64 11.57 12.64
C SER A 217 15.19 10.28 13.27
N GLU A 218 14.35 9.34 13.70
CA GLU A 218 14.85 8.09 14.32
C GLU A 218 14.03 6.85 13.94
N PRO A 219 14.67 5.73 13.53
CA PRO A 219 14.02 4.45 13.20
C PRO A 219 13.41 3.75 14.42
N LEU A 220 12.44 2.85 14.15
CA LEU A 220 11.65 2.20 15.20
C LEU A 220 12.55 1.23 15.96
N LYS A 221 12.66 1.39 17.28
CA LYS A 221 13.28 0.36 18.12
C LYS A 221 12.39 -0.89 18.05
N PHE A 222 12.99 -2.00 17.60
CA PHE A 222 12.38 -3.32 17.48
C PHE A 222 11.45 -3.61 18.66
N LEU A 223 10.13 -3.68 18.40
CA LEU A 223 9.21 -4.29 19.35
C LEU A 223 9.43 -5.80 19.26
N PRO A 224 9.72 -6.49 20.38
CA PRO A 224 9.84 -7.93 20.36
C PRO A 224 8.49 -8.52 19.97
N SER A 225 8.46 -9.24 18.84
CA SER A 225 7.31 -10.07 18.48
C SER A 225 7.02 -11.01 19.64
N SER A 226 5.75 -11.11 20.02
CA SER A 226 5.24 -12.11 20.96
C SER A 226 5.86 -13.46 20.62
N ARG A 227 6.57 -14.04 21.59
CA ARG A 227 7.35 -15.27 21.48
C ARG A 227 6.66 -16.30 20.59
N VAL A 228 7.24 -16.58 19.42
CA VAL A 228 7.15 -17.92 18.86
C VAL A 228 7.99 -18.80 19.79
N THR A 229 7.31 -19.68 20.52
CA THR A 229 7.94 -20.79 21.23
C THR A 229 8.83 -21.53 20.24
N ARG A 230 10.11 -21.66 20.62
CA ARG A 230 11.22 -22.23 19.86
C ARG A 230 11.05 -23.76 19.63
N GLY A 231 9.92 -24.16 19.05
CA GLY A 231 9.46 -25.56 18.98
C GLY A 231 9.09 -26.06 17.59
N SER A 232 9.25 -25.26 16.52
CA SER A 232 8.83 -25.67 15.16
C SER A 232 9.90 -25.42 14.08
N LEU A 233 11.18 -25.34 14.45
CA LEU A 233 12.29 -25.26 13.49
C LEU A 233 12.90 -26.63 13.16
N THR A 234 12.47 -27.71 13.85
CA THR A 234 13.05 -29.05 13.68
C THR A 234 12.50 -29.82 12.48
N ASP A 235 11.32 -29.45 11.96
CA ASP A 235 10.72 -30.11 10.78
C ASP A 235 11.18 -29.53 9.43
N ALA A 236 11.80 -28.34 9.42
CA ALA A 236 12.28 -27.70 8.19
C ALA A 236 13.66 -28.21 7.73
N MET A 237 14.31 -29.11 8.47
CA MET A 237 15.64 -29.63 8.13
C MET A 237 15.63 -30.91 7.28
N THR A 238 14.46 -31.51 7.01
CA THR A 238 14.33 -32.75 6.22
C THR A 238 13.95 -32.52 4.76
N HIS A 239 13.39 -31.36 4.42
CA HIS A 239 13.07 -30.95 3.06
C HIS A 239 13.63 -29.55 2.82
N GLY A 240 14.28 -29.32 1.67
CA GLY A 240 14.83 -28.01 1.31
C GLY A 240 13.78 -26.87 1.35
N PRO A 241 14.20 -25.61 1.20
CA PRO A 241 13.29 -24.48 1.32
C PRO A 241 12.10 -24.60 0.37
N SER A 242 10.93 -24.25 0.86
CA SER A 242 9.70 -24.23 0.05
C SER A 242 9.67 -23.00 -0.86
N ILE A 243 9.15 -23.13 -2.08
CA ILE A 243 9.08 -22.05 -3.06
C ILE A 243 7.68 -21.40 -3.02
N ASN A 244 7.61 -20.07 -2.88
CA ASN A 244 6.35 -19.34 -3.03
C ASN A 244 6.10 -19.00 -4.51
N HIS A 245 5.45 -19.89 -5.27
CA HIS A 245 5.28 -19.74 -6.72
C HIS A 245 4.79 -18.35 -7.20
N PRO A 246 3.79 -17.70 -6.59
CA PRO A 246 3.37 -16.34 -7.01
C PRO A 246 4.45 -15.26 -6.90
N PHE A 247 5.40 -15.43 -5.98
CA PHE A 247 6.44 -14.45 -5.65
C PHE A 247 7.85 -15.03 -5.75
N TYR A 248 8.01 -16.11 -6.50
CA TYR A 248 9.30 -16.73 -6.82
C TYR A 248 9.45 -16.75 -8.32
N VAL A 249 9.91 -15.62 -8.85
CA VAL A 249 10.02 -15.38 -10.28
C VAL A 249 11.38 -15.87 -10.77
N GLU A 250 11.38 -16.88 -11.62
CA GLU A 250 12.59 -17.25 -12.36
C GLU A 250 12.96 -16.16 -13.35
N THR A 251 14.25 -15.83 -13.40
CA THR A 251 14.80 -14.83 -14.30
C THR A 251 15.67 -15.49 -15.36
N VAL A 252 15.76 -14.84 -16.51
CA VAL A 252 16.69 -15.16 -17.58
C VAL A 252 17.56 -13.93 -17.86
N THR A 253 18.86 -14.14 -18.06
CA THR A 253 19.82 -13.10 -18.42
C THR A 253 20.16 -13.18 -19.91
N PHE A 254 19.94 -12.08 -20.64
CA PHE A 254 20.35 -11.92 -22.03
C PHE A 254 21.55 -10.97 -22.14
N LEU A 255 22.46 -11.24 -23.07
CA LEU A 255 23.50 -10.30 -23.49
C LEU A 255 23.14 -9.78 -24.89
N VAL A 256 22.87 -8.49 -25.00
CA VAL A 256 22.56 -7.83 -26.27
C VAL A 256 23.59 -6.74 -26.52
N GLU A 257 24.37 -6.90 -27.60
CA GLU A 257 25.58 -6.12 -27.86
C GLU A 257 26.55 -6.17 -26.67
N ASN A 258 26.59 -5.16 -25.81
CA ASN A 258 27.49 -5.08 -24.65
C ASN A 258 26.74 -4.86 -23.32
N GLU A 259 25.43 -5.13 -23.27
CA GLU A 259 24.60 -4.86 -22.09
C GLU A 259 23.81 -6.11 -21.66
N LEU A 260 23.79 -6.38 -20.36
CA LEU A 260 23.07 -7.50 -19.76
C LEU A 260 21.64 -7.09 -19.38
N PHE A 261 20.68 -7.93 -19.74
CA PHE A 261 19.27 -7.76 -19.45
C PHE A 261 18.77 -8.95 -18.63
N LYS A 262 18.53 -8.75 -17.33
CA LYS A 262 17.95 -9.76 -16.45
C LYS A 262 16.45 -9.52 -16.28
N VAL A 263 15.65 -10.43 -16.81
CA VAL A 263 14.19 -10.26 -16.96
C VAL A 263 13.44 -11.53 -16.55
N PRO A 264 12.16 -11.44 -16.16
CA PRO A 264 11.37 -12.62 -15.82
C PRO A 264 11.26 -13.62 -16.99
N ARG A 265 11.65 -14.88 -16.76
CA ARG A 265 11.67 -15.96 -17.77
C ARG A 265 10.28 -16.33 -18.27
N PHE A 266 9.28 -16.30 -17.38
CA PHE A 266 7.90 -16.69 -17.66
C PHE A 266 7.30 -16.08 -18.93
N TYR A 267 7.54 -14.80 -19.21
CA TYR A 267 6.97 -14.14 -20.40
C TYR A 267 7.59 -14.66 -21.70
N PHE A 268 8.91 -14.88 -21.70
CA PHE A 268 9.60 -15.46 -22.85
C PHE A 268 9.16 -16.91 -23.07
N GLU A 269 9.06 -17.70 -22.00
CA GLU A 269 8.68 -19.11 -22.06
C GLU A 269 7.23 -19.35 -22.50
N ASN A 270 6.30 -18.44 -22.17
CA ASN A 270 4.89 -18.61 -22.50
C ASN A 270 4.45 -17.87 -23.77
N GLU A 271 5.11 -16.76 -24.12
CA GLU A 271 4.70 -15.92 -25.26
C GLU A 271 5.55 -16.15 -26.51
N SER A 272 6.66 -16.89 -26.41
CA SER A 272 7.51 -17.26 -27.56
C SER A 272 7.74 -18.76 -27.60
N SER A 273 7.29 -19.40 -28.68
CA SER A 273 7.57 -20.83 -28.93
C SER A 273 9.06 -21.11 -29.05
N VAL A 274 9.85 -20.16 -29.55
CA VAL A 274 11.31 -20.29 -29.67
C VAL A 274 11.94 -20.40 -28.30
N PHE A 275 11.57 -19.50 -27.38
CA PHE A 275 12.10 -19.52 -26.02
C PHE A 275 11.51 -20.68 -25.21
N HIS A 276 10.23 -21.01 -25.41
CA HIS A 276 9.60 -22.21 -24.86
C HIS A 276 10.41 -23.47 -25.16
N ASP A 277 10.65 -23.75 -26.45
CA ASP A 277 11.37 -24.94 -26.90
C ASP A 277 12.82 -24.90 -26.40
N MET A 278 13.48 -23.74 -26.47
CA MET A 278 14.86 -23.56 -26.01
C MET A 278 15.01 -23.88 -24.50
N PHE A 279 14.04 -23.47 -23.69
CA PHE A 279 14.00 -23.68 -22.25
C PHE A 279 13.65 -25.12 -21.84
N GLN A 280 12.99 -25.88 -22.72
CA GLN A 280 12.64 -27.29 -22.54
C GLN A 280 13.78 -28.25 -22.91
N MET A 281 14.82 -27.78 -23.63
CA MET A 281 15.94 -28.64 -24.02
C MET A 281 16.75 -29.09 -22.80
N PRO A 282 17.03 -30.40 -22.63
CA PRO A 282 17.86 -30.89 -21.55
C PRO A 282 19.32 -30.47 -21.77
N SER A 283 19.79 -29.53 -20.96
CA SER A 283 21.17 -29.03 -21.00
C SER A 283 21.92 -29.34 -19.70
N PRO A 284 23.27 -29.40 -19.71
CA PRO A 284 24.08 -29.70 -18.55
C PRO A 284 23.96 -28.60 -17.47
N LYS A 285 24.51 -28.88 -16.27
CA LYS A 285 24.37 -28.10 -15.01
C LYS A 285 24.67 -26.59 -15.09
N ASP A 286 25.25 -26.11 -16.19
CA ASP A 286 25.60 -24.72 -16.45
C ASP A 286 24.71 -24.18 -17.59
N GLN A 287 23.44 -23.90 -17.29
CA GLN A 287 22.44 -23.50 -18.28
C GLN A 287 22.63 -22.04 -18.71
N GLU A 288 22.76 -21.81 -20.01
CA GLU A 288 22.81 -20.48 -20.60
C GLU A 288 21.56 -19.66 -20.22
N GLY A 289 21.77 -18.41 -19.83
CA GLY A 289 20.75 -17.48 -19.34
C GLY A 289 20.46 -17.54 -17.85
N THR A 290 21.10 -18.42 -17.07
CA THR A 290 20.83 -18.55 -15.62
C THR A 290 21.65 -17.60 -14.74
N SER A 291 22.76 -17.07 -15.25
CA SER A 291 23.61 -16.12 -14.51
C SER A 291 24.15 -15.01 -15.42
N ASP A 292 24.84 -14.04 -14.81
CA ASP A 292 25.43 -12.90 -15.53
C ASP A 292 26.73 -13.33 -16.26
N GLU A 293 27.37 -14.41 -15.79
CA GLU A 293 28.56 -15.04 -16.38
C GLU A 293 28.22 -15.95 -17.56
N LEU A 294 26.99 -16.45 -17.62
CA LEU A 294 26.48 -17.32 -18.69
C LEU A 294 25.16 -16.76 -19.25
N PRO A 295 25.15 -15.57 -19.88
CA PRO A 295 23.94 -15.00 -20.47
C PRO A 295 23.60 -15.68 -21.80
N ILE A 296 22.33 -15.62 -22.23
CA ILE A 296 21.95 -15.94 -23.61
C ILE A 296 22.41 -14.81 -24.52
N VAL A 297 23.34 -15.08 -25.42
CA VAL A 297 23.93 -14.07 -26.29
C VAL A 297 23.06 -13.86 -27.55
N LEU A 298 22.53 -12.65 -27.73
CA LEU A 298 21.72 -12.28 -28.89
C LEU A 298 22.57 -11.49 -29.90
N GLU A 299 23.46 -12.18 -30.62
CA GLU A 299 24.49 -11.57 -31.49
C GLU A 299 23.95 -10.67 -32.62
N SER A 300 22.74 -10.95 -33.11
CA SER A 300 22.14 -10.23 -34.24
C SER A 300 21.08 -9.19 -33.85
N ILE A 301 20.82 -9.00 -32.55
CA ILE A 301 19.78 -8.10 -32.06
C ILE A 301 20.41 -6.79 -31.58
N LYS A 302 19.84 -5.67 -32.02
CA LYS A 302 20.27 -4.35 -31.52
C LYS A 302 19.66 -4.07 -30.16
N LYS A 303 20.45 -3.42 -29.29
CA LYS A 303 19.98 -3.06 -27.95
C LYS A 303 18.69 -2.25 -27.99
N VAL A 304 18.58 -1.29 -28.91
CA VAL A 304 17.39 -0.43 -29.04
C VAL A 304 16.12 -1.24 -29.32
N ASP A 305 16.22 -2.27 -30.15
CA ASP A 305 15.10 -3.13 -30.51
C ASP A 305 14.70 -4.04 -29.34
N PHE A 306 15.70 -4.58 -28.61
CA PHE A 306 15.45 -5.38 -27.43
C PHE A 306 14.82 -4.56 -26.28
N ILE A 307 15.29 -3.33 -26.06
CA ILE A 307 14.67 -2.40 -25.10
C ILE A 307 13.21 -2.10 -25.49
N ALA A 308 12.93 -1.87 -26.77
CA ALA A 308 11.57 -1.61 -27.23
C ALA A 308 10.65 -2.81 -26.94
N LEU A 309 11.10 -4.04 -27.22
CA LEU A 309 10.39 -5.27 -26.88
C LEU A 309 10.14 -5.37 -25.37
N LEU A 310 11.18 -5.19 -24.55
CA LEU A 310 11.06 -5.23 -23.09
C LEU A 310 10.14 -4.14 -22.55
N THR A 311 10.09 -2.97 -23.18
CA THR A 311 9.19 -1.87 -22.77
C THR A 311 7.73 -2.23 -22.97
N VAL A 312 7.43 -3.01 -24.02
CA VAL A 312 6.08 -3.54 -24.26
C VAL A 312 5.77 -4.71 -23.34
N MET A 313 6.71 -5.63 -23.16
CA MET A 313 6.53 -6.83 -22.31
C MET A 313 6.45 -6.50 -20.80
N PHE A 314 7.15 -5.44 -20.36
CA PHE A 314 7.24 -5.03 -18.95
C PHE A 314 6.78 -3.58 -18.78
N PRO A 315 5.47 -3.33 -18.92
CA PRO A 315 4.89 -1.99 -19.01
C PRO A 315 4.97 -1.16 -17.72
N GLU A 316 5.36 -1.73 -16.58
CA GLU A 316 5.63 -0.99 -15.33
C GLU A 316 6.66 0.15 -15.51
N ARG A 317 7.40 0.18 -16.64
CA ARG A 317 8.36 1.24 -16.98
C ARG A 317 7.82 2.31 -17.95
N MET A 318 6.57 2.22 -18.43
CA MET A 318 6.02 3.19 -19.39
C MET A 318 5.43 4.44 -18.73
N ARG A 319 5.85 5.64 -19.19
CA ARG A 319 5.24 6.93 -18.80
C ARG A 319 3.88 7.11 -19.48
N ALA A 320 2.99 7.92 -18.90
CA ALA A 320 1.65 8.19 -19.46
C ALA A 320 1.62 8.63 -20.95
N LYS A 321 2.68 9.27 -21.44
CA LYS A 321 2.81 9.65 -22.86
C LYS A 321 2.98 8.45 -23.81
N GLU A 322 3.54 7.35 -23.32
CA GLU A 322 3.77 6.13 -24.10
C GLU A 322 2.47 5.31 -24.24
N TRP A 323 1.62 5.30 -23.21
CA TRP A 323 0.29 4.68 -23.26
C TRP A 323 -0.68 5.34 -24.25
N ALA A 324 -0.53 6.64 -24.54
CA ALA A 324 -1.29 7.30 -25.59
C ALA A 324 -0.99 6.72 -26.99
N SER A 325 0.27 6.37 -27.24
CA SER A 325 0.69 5.71 -28.49
C SER A 325 0.19 4.26 -28.55
N VAL A 326 0.20 3.54 -27.41
CA VAL A 326 -0.38 2.20 -27.33
C VAL A 326 -1.89 2.25 -27.57
N LEU A 327 -2.61 3.21 -26.98
CA LEU A 327 -4.04 3.42 -27.25
C LEU A 327 -4.27 3.69 -28.74
N LYS A 328 -3.47 4.56 -29.36
CA LYS A 328 -3.55 4.84 -30.80
C LYS A 328 -3.43 3.58 -31.64
N LEU A 329 -2.33 2.85 -31.50
CA LEU A 329 -2.01 1.71 -32.36
C LEU A 329 -2.93 0.52 -32.08
N SER A 330 -3.27 0.26 -30.81
CA SER A 330 -4.25 -0.79 -30.47
C SER A 330 -5.66 -0.49 -31.00
N THR A 331 -6.03 0.78 -31.15
CA THR A 331 -7.29 1.19 -31.80
C THR A 331 -7.22 1.02 -33.31
N LEU A 332 -6.12 1.46 -33.93
CA LEU A 332 -5.94 1.39 -35.38
C LEU A 332 -5.79 -0.03 -35.91
N TRP A 333 -5.24 -0.93 -35.09
CA TRP A 333 -4.94 -2.32 -35.47
C TRP A 333 -5.83 -3.34 -34.74
N GLU A 334 -6.91 -2.88 -34.12
CA GLU A 334 -7.95 -3.73 -33.51
C GLU A 334 -7.44 -4.71 -32.42
N PHE A 335 -6.40 -4.33 -31.68
CA PHE A 335 -5.93 -5.10 -30.52
C PHE A 335 -6.78 -4.83 -29.27
N GLU A 336 -7.93 -5.49 -29.17
CA GLU A 336 -8.95 -5.25 -28.13
C GLU A 336 -8.45 -5.39 -26.68
N THR A 337 -7.59 -6.38 -26.40
CA THR A 337 -7.03 -6.60 -25.06
C THR A 337 -6.07 -5.48 -24.66
N LEU A 338 -5.16 -5.11 -25.57
CA LEU A 338 -4.21 -4.00 -25.38
C LEU A 338 -4.91 -2.65 -25.34
N ARG A 339 -5.96 -2.46 -26.13
CA ARG A 339 -6.78 -1.24 -26.11
C ARG A 339 -7.44 -1.05 -24.76
N ARG A 340 -8.02 -2.11 -24.18
CA ARG A 340 -8.63 -2.08 -22.85
C ARG A 340 -7.61 -1.74 -21.77
N GLN A 341 -6.43 -2.34 -21.85
CA GLN A 341 -5.33 -2.04 -20.92
C GLN A 341 -4.87 -0.59 -21.07
N ALA A 342 -4.64 -0.11 -22.30
CA ALA A 342 -4.24 1.26 -22.54
C ALA A 342 -5.26 2.28 -22.03
N ILE A 343 -6.57 2.02 -22.18
CA ILE A 343 -7.65 2.87 -21.63
C ILE A 343 -7.54 2.96 -20.11
N LYS A 344 -7.30 1.83 -19.42
CA LYS A 344 -7.14 1.80 -17.97
C LYS A 344 -5.96 2.67 -17.53
N GLU A 345 -4.81 2.52 -18.18
CA GLU A 345 -3.58 3.21 -17.79
C GLU A 345 -3.60 4.72 -18.14
N VAL A 346 -4.23 5.14 -19.24
CA VAL A 346 -4.40 6.58 -19.53
C VAL A 346 -5.53 7.23 -18.71
N SER A 347 -6.34 6.45 -17.98
CA SER A 347 -7.42 7.00 -17.15
C SER A 347 -6.92 7.87 -16.00
N ASP A 348 -5.64 7.76 -15.63
CA ASP A 348 -4.98 8.57 -14.59
C ASP A 348 -4.18 9.76 -15.15
N SER A 349 -4.25 10.04 -16.45
CA SER A 349 -3.51 11.16 -17.07
C SER A 349 -4.05 12.54 -16.67
N ASP A 350 -3.41 13.60 -17.17
CA ASP A 350 -3.93 14.97 -17.02
C ASP A 350 -5.35 15.12 -17.62
N PRO A 351 -6.26 15.88 -17.00
CA PRO A 351 -7.63 16.07 -17.49
C PRO A 351 -7.74 16.55 -18.94
N ALA A 352 -6.87 17.45 -19.41
CA ALA A 352 -6.89 17.90 -20.81
C ALA A 352 -6.46 16.78 -21.76
N VAL A 353 -5.49 15.97 -21.36
CA VAL A 353 -5.05 14.78 -22.11
C VAL A 353 -6.18 13.75 -22.22
N LYS A 354 -6.97 13.53 -21.15
CA LYS A 354 -8.14 12.62 -21.22
C LYS A 354 -9.18 13.09 -22.24
N VAL A 355 -9.42 14.40 -22.31
CA VAL A 355 -10.36 14.96 -23.30
C VAL A 355 -9.86 14.75 -24.72
N VAL A 356 -8.57 15.02 -24.98
CA VAL A 356 -7.96 14.82 -26.30
C VAL A 356 -7.99 13.34 -26.71
N LEU A 357 -7.49 12.43 -25.87
CA LEU A 357 -7.46 10.99 -26.18
C LEU A 357 -8.87 10.39 -26.31
N GLY A 358 -9.79 10.80 -25.42
CA GLY A 358 -11.17 10.34 -25.47
C GLY A 358 -11.89 10.79 -26.74
N ARG A 359 -11.59 12.00 -27.24
CA ARG A 359 -12.10 12.50 -28.52
C ARG A 359 -11.52 11.73 -29.70
N ASP A 360 -10.19 11.63 -29.73
CA ASP A 360 -9.45 11.13 -30.90
C ASP A 360 -9.59 9.61 -31.08
N TYR A 361 -9.82 8.86 -29.99
CA TYR A 361 -9.98 7.39 -30.01
C TYR A 361 -11.36 6.89 -29.57
N HIS A 362 -12.34 7.79 -29.54
CA HIS A 362 -13.75 7.50 -29.24
C HIS A 362 -13.98 6.78 -27.90
N VAL A 363 -13.27 7.19 -26.85
CA VAL A 363 -13.40 6.63 -25.50
C VAL A 363 -14.25 7.57 -24.65
N LYS A 364 -15.58 7.32 -24.65
CA LYS A 364 -16.57 8.18 -23.98
C LYS A 364 -16.28 8.39 -22.48
N THR A 365 -15.84 7.35 -21.79
CA THR A 365 -15.54 7.43 -20.35
C THR A 365 -14.39 8.40 -20.03
N LEU A 366 -13.37 8.48 -20.89
CA LEU A 366 -12.26 9.44 -20.74
C LEU A 366 -12.73 10.88 -20.99
N LEU A 367 -13.60 11.10 -21.98
CA LEU A 367 -14.20 12.42 -22.23
C LEU A 367 -14.97 12.93 -21.01
N GLU A 368 -15.86 12.10 -20.46
CA GLU A 368 -16.67 12.46 -19.30
C GLU A 368 -15.80 12.75 -18.07
N ALA A 369 -14.80 11.90 -17.81
CA ALA A 369 -13.88 12.08 -16.70
C ALA A 369 -13.04 13.35 -16.84
N GLY A 370 -12.51 13.61 -18.04
CA GLY A 370 -11.70 14.79 -18.35
C GLY A 370 -12.48 16.09 -18.22
N TYR A 371 -13.66 16.17 -18.85
CA TYR A 371 -14.52 17.37 -18.74
C TYR A 371 -14.97 17.62 -17.31
N ARG A 372 -15.40 16.59 -16.57
CA ARG A 372 -15.81 16.74 -15.17
C ARG A 372 -14.67 17.31 -14.33
N ALA A 373 -13.46 16.77 -14.47
CA ALA A 373 -12.30 17.26 -13.73
C ALA A 373 -11.91 18.71 -14.11
N LEU A 374 -12.00 19.06 -15.40
CA LEU A 374 -11.70 20.41 -15.86
C LEU A 374 -12.78 21.44 -15.47
N ILE A 375 -14.04 21.05 -15.37
CA ILE A 375 -15.13 21.95 -14.96
C ILE A 375 -15.13 22.12 -13.44
N SER A 376 -14.95 21.04 -12.68
CA SER A 376 -15.09 21.07 -11.21
C SER A 376 -13.89 21.66 -10.46
N ARG A 377 -12.78 21.99 -11.13
CA ARG A 377 -11.58 22.52 -10.45
C ARG A 377 -11.61 24.06 -10.35
N ASP A 378 -11.15 24.60 -9.23
CA ASP A 378 -11.10 26.05 -8.97
C ASP A 378 -10.17 26.80 -9.93
N ALA A 379 -9.03 26.20 -10.29
CA ALA A 379 -8.06 26.81 -11.19
C ALA A 379 -8.54 26.81 -12.65
N GLY A 380 -8.44 27.96 -13.35
CA GLY A 380 -8.75 28.05 -14.79
C GLY A 380 -7.84 27.19 -15.68
N LEU A 381 -8.14 27.10 -16.98
CA LEU A 381 -7.27 26.41 -17.95
C LEU A 381 -5.93 27.14 -18.10
N SER A 382 -4.82 26.40 -18.02
CA SER A 382 -3.49 26.88 -18.43
C SER A 382 -3.43 27.14 -19.93
N ASN A 383 -2.38 27.81 -20.40
CA ASN A 383 -2.23 28.07 -21.83
C ASN A 383 -1.97 26.78 -22.60
N GLU A 384 -1.18 25.87 -22.03
CA GLU A 384 -0.89 24.56 -22.60
C GLU A 384 -2.15 23.69 -22.74
N GLU A 385 -3.07 23.76 -21.77
CA GLU A 385 -4.36 23.06 -21.86
C GLU A 385 -5.28 23.69 -22.89
N LYS A 386 -5.32 25.02 -23.00
CA LYS A 386 -6.11 25.71 -24.03
C LYS A 386 -5.64 25.32 -25.42
N ASP A 387 -4.34 25.27 -25.63
CA ASP A 387 -3.74 24.86 -26.90
C ASP A 387 -4.09 23.41 -27.24
N GLN A 388 -4.09 22.51 -26.25
CA GLN A 388 -4.46 21.08 -26.44
C GLN A 388 -5.96 20.88 -26.73
N LEU A 389 -6.83 21.61 -26.02
CA LEU A 389 -8.28 21.45 -26.11
C LEU A 389 -8.88 22.18 -27.31
N GLY A 390 -8.23 23.27 -27.74
CA GLY A 390 -8.69 24.21 -28.75
C GLY A 390 -9.69 25.22 -28.21
N ASP A 391 -9.80 26.37 -28.88
CA ASP A 391 -10.57 27.54 -28.44
C ASP A 391 -12.03 27.21 -28.13
N LYS A 392 -12.70 26.47 -29.02
CA LYS A 392 -14.12 26.15 -28.89
C LYS A 392 -14.41 25.27 -27.67
N THR A 393 -13.53 24.31 -27.38
CA THR A 393 -13.66 23.44 -26.20
C THR A 393 -13.37 24.21 -24.93
N SER A 394 -12.33 25.05 -24.97
CA SER A 394 -11.93 25.89 -23.84
C SER A 394 -13.04 26.86 -23.43
N ILE A 395 -13.68 27.54 -24.39
CA ILE A 395 -14.82 28.43 -24.14
C ILE A 395 -15.97 27.68 -23.46
N LYS A 396 -16.34 26.51 -23.98
CA LYS A 396 -17.42 25.69 -23.41
C LYS A 396 -17.13 25.20 -21.99
N ILE A 397 -15.87 24.92 -21.67
CA ILE A 397 -15.47 24.57 -20.30
C ILE A 397 -15.65 25.77 -19.37
N TYR A 398 -15.33 26.99 -19.81
CA TYR A 398 -15.57 28.20 -19.03
C TYR A 398 -17.07 28.52 -18.89
N GLU A 399 -17.90 28.25 -19.90
CA GLU A 399 -19.35 28.43 -19.82
C GLU A 399 -20.03 27.42 -18.87
N ALA A 400 -19.41 26.25 -18.67
CA ALA A 400 -19.95 25.17 -17.84
C ALA A 400 -19.46 25.21 -16.37
N ARG A 401 -18.48 26.06 -16.07
CA ARG A 401 -17.99 26.37 -14.72
C ARG A 401 -18.90 27.40 -14.07
#